data_AF-A0A5C5Y0G3-F1
#
_entry.id   AF-A0A5C5Y0G3-F1
#
_cell.length_a   1.000
_cell.length_b   1.000
_cell.length_c   1.000
_cell.angle_alpha   90.00
_cell.angle_beta   90.00
_cell.angle_gamma   90.00
#
_symmetry.space_group_name_H-M   'P 1'
#
loop_
_entity.id
_entity.type
_entity.pdbx_description
1 polymer ?
#
loop_
_entity_poly.entity_id
_entity_poly.type
_entity_poly.pdbx_seq_one_letter_code
_entity_poly.pdbx_strand_id
1 'polypeptide(L)'
;MDPFNQIWESSRTNDYSWGYPAVVWAGVGVLIALSLIRHNVLRRILKVIAIGGLVMTATQWSSSEIEEKWRIRAEWADTHPAEMTEQGYEALTVDGANRTLGPLIYGFQAGLIFVGVAAVLFVIRLAIRKQPMKPLVEAPPEIETEVATDLHTSDNPYHPPADSA
;
A
#
# COMPACT_ATOMS: atom_id res chain seq x y z
N MET A 1 -27.53 -26.23 -19.10
CA MET A 1 -26.88 -26.02 -17.79
C MET A 1 -27.88 -26.43 -16.73
N ASP A 2 -27.42 -27.11 -15.68
CA ASP A 2 -28.21 -27.42 -14.48
C ASP A 2 -28.80 -26.11 -13.89
N PRO A 3 -30.10 -26.06 -13.52
CA PRO A 3 -30.73 -24.90 -12.89
C PRO A 3 -29.97 -24.37 -11.67
N PHE A 4 -29.48 -25.26 -10.79
CA PHE A 4 -28.70 -24.86 -9.60
C PHE A 4 -27.39 -24.18 -9.99
N ASN A 5 -26.74 -24.64 -11.06
CA ASN A 5 -25.49 -24.04 -11.54
C ASN A 5 -25.68 -22.61 -12.06
N GLN A 6 -26.87 -22.28 -12.58
CA GLN A 6 -27.16 -20.92 -13.02
C GLN A 6 -27.24 -19.96 -11.82
N ILE A 7 -27.88 -20.39 -10.73
CA ILE A 7 -27.96 -19.65 -9.47
C ILE A 7 -26.59 -19.55 -8.79
N TRP A 8 -25.81 -20.62 -8.86
CA TRP A 8 -24.44 -20.64 -8.35
C TRP A 8 -23.57 -19.57 -9.01
N GLU A 9 -23.66 -19.45 -10.35
CA GLU A 9 -22.94 -18.44 -11.11
C GLU A 9 -23.48 -17.03 -10.89
N SER A 10 -24.80 -16.83 -10.91
CA SER A 10 -25.39 -15.50 -10.73
C SER A 10 -25.13 -14.93 -9.33
N SER A 11 -25.09 -15.78 -8.30
CA SER A 11 -24.78 -15.36 -6.93
C SER A 11 -23.33 -14.93 -6.71
N ARG A 12 -22.40 -15.25 -7.62
CA ARG A 12 -20.98 -14.84 -7.48
C ARG A 12 -20.80 -13.33 -7.44
N THR A 13 -21.68 -12.60 -8.11
CA THR A 13 -21.77 -11.14 -8.09
C THR A 13 -23.07 -10.74 -7.41
N ASN A 14 -22.95 -10.26 -6.17
CA ASN A 14 -24.04 -9.76 -5.34
C ASN A 14 -23.74 -8.33 -4.88
N ASP A 15 -24.65 -7.75 -4.10
CA ASP A 15 -24.56 -6.37 -3.61
C ASP A 15 -23.31 -6.11 -2.75
N TYR A 16 -22.72 -7.15 -2.16
CA TYR A 16 -21.53 -7.07 -1.30
C TYR A 16 -20.22 -7.34 -2.02
N SER A 17 -20.25 -7.77 -3.30
CA SER A 17 -19.06 -8.22 -4.04
C SER A 17 -18.00 -7.14 -4.26
N TRP A 18 -18.40 -5.87 -4.18
CA TRP A 18 -17.48 -4.74 -4.27
C TRP A 18 -16.91 -4.27 -2.93
N GLY A 19 -17.45 -4.74 -1.81
CA GLY A 19 -17.05 -4.31 -0.47
C GLY A 19 -15.59 -4.62 -0.17
N TYR A 20 -15.18 -5.88 -0.34
CA TYR A 20 -13.80 -6.30 -0.09
C TYR A 20 -12.78 -5.55 -0.97
N PRO A 21 -12.92 -5.51 -2.33
CA PRO A 21 -12.03 -4.73 -3.18
C PRO A 21 -11.97 -3.25 -2.80
N ALA A 22 -13.11 -2.63 -2.47
CA ALA A 22 -13.16 -1.23 -2.08
C ALA A 22 -12.35 -0.97 -0.81
N VAL A 23 -12.46 -1.84 0.20
CA VAL A 23 -11.67 -1.73 1.44
C VAL A 23 -10.17 -1.88 1.17
N VAL A 24 -9.78 -2.82 0.31
CA VAL A 24 -8.36 -3.01 -0.05
C VAL A 24 -7.81 -1.76 -0.73
N TRP A 25 -8.48 -1.23 -1.75
CA TRP A 25 -8.03 -0.02 -2.45
C TRP A 25 -8.01 1.22 -1.55
N ALA A 26 -9.07 1.43 -0.77
CA ALA A 26 -9.14 2.54 0.19
C ALA A 26 -8.02 2.41 1.24
N GLY A 27 -7.76 1.20 1.73
CA GLY A 27 -6.70 0.92 2.69
C GLY A 27 -5.31 1.24 2.17
N VAL A 28 -5.02 0.93 0.90
CA VAL A 28 -3.77 1.36 0.23
C VAL A 28 -3.66 2.88 0.23
N GLY A 29 -4.74 3.59 -0.13
CA GLY A 29 -4.80 5.05 -0.09
C GLY A 29 -4.51 5.62 1.31
N VAL A 30 -5.12 5.05 2.34
CA VAL A 30 -4.88 5.43 3.75
C VAL A 30 -3.42 5.23 4.14
N LEU A 31 -2.79 4.10 3.77
CA LEU A 31 -1.39 3.85 4.08
C LEU A 31 -0.43 4.82 3.39
N ILE A 32 -0.77 5.23 2.16
CA ILE A 32 -0.04 6.28 1.43
C ILE A 32 -0.18 7.62 2.16
N ALA A 33 -1.40 8.03 2.52
CA ALA A 33 -1.65 9.27 3.24
C ALA A 33 -0.93 9.32 4.60
N LEU A 34 -1.00 8.24 5.38
CA LEU A 34 -0.27 8.10 6.64
C LEU A 34 1.25 8.18 6.43
N SER A 35 1.76 7.78 5.26
CA SER A 35 3.19 7.86 4.95
C SER A 35 3.70 9.31 4.86
N LEU A 36 2.83 10.28 4.62
CA LEU A 36 3.19 11.70 4.52
C LEU A 36 3.43 12.36 5.88
N ILE A 37 2.97 11.73 6.97
CA ILE A 37 3.15 12.25 8.34
C ILE A 37 4.65 12.37 8.65
N ARG A 38 5.08 13.57 9.10
CA ARG A 38 6.48 13.85 9.44
C ARG A 38 6.94 13.08 10.68
N HIS A 39 6.12 13.05 11.72
CA HIS A 39 6.44 12.43 13.00
C HIS A 39 6.55 10.90 12.90
N ASN A 40 7.76 10.35 13.12
CA ASN A 40 8.06 8.96 12.82
C ASN A 40 7.30 7.95 13.70
N VAL A 41 7.22 8.21 15.02
CA VAL A 41 6.59 7.29 15.98
C VAL A 41 5.08 7.24 15.76
N LEU A 42 4.43 8.40 15.78
CA LEU A 42 3.00 8.56 15.49
C LEU A 42 2.60 7.89 14.18
N ARG A 43 3.38 8.10 13.10
CA ARG A 43 3.14 7.46 11.81
C ARG A 43 3.14 5.92 11.90
N ARG A 44 4.12 5.34 12.61
CA ARG A 44 4.22 3.88 12.76
C ARG A 44 3.03 3.33 13.54
N ILE A 45 2.67 3.98 14.64
CA ILE A 45 1.51 3.60 15.46
C ILE A 45 0.23 3.67 14.63
N LEU A 46 -0.02 4.79 13.94
CA LEU A 46 -1.21 4.95 13.08
C LEU A 46 -1.27 3.93 11.96
N LYS A 47 -0.14 3.55 11.36
CA LYS A 47 -0.12 2.48 10.35
C LYS A 47 -0.52 1.13 10.94
N VAL A 48 0.01 0.76 12.11
CA VAL A 48 -0.36 -0.50 12.76
C VAL A 48 -1.86 -0.53 13.08
N ILE A 49 -2.38 0.56 13.66
CA ILE A 49 -3.81 0.71 13.97
C ILE A 49 -4.65 0.63 12.68
N ALA A 50 -4.26 1.35 11.63
CA ALA A 50 -4.97 1.35 10.36
C ALA A 50 -4.98 -0.04 9.73
N ILE A 51 -3.84 -0.75 9.71
CA ILE A 51 -3.78 -2.13 9.19
C ILE A 51 -4.74 -3.03 9.97
N GLY A 52 -4.70 -3.00 11.30
CA GLY A 52 -5.61 -3.81 12.13
C GLY A 52 -7.08 -3.52 11.84
N GLY A 53 -7.47 -2.24 11.80
CA GLY A 53 -8.84 -1.83 11.50
C GLY A 53 -9.28 -2.21 10.09
N LEU A 54 -8.45 -1.96 9.08
CA LEU A 54 -8.75 -2.29 7.69
C LEU A 54 -8.87 -3.80 7.47
N VAL A 55 -8.05 -4.61 8.16
CA VAL A 55 -8.17 -6.08 8.14
C VAL A 55 -9.51 -6.51 8.72
N MET A 56 -9.90 -5.98 9.88
CA MET A 56 -11.22 -6.28 10.47
C MET A 56 -12.37 -5.89 9.53
N THR A 57 -12.29 -4.71 8.90
CA THR A 57 -13.29 -4.26 7.93
C THR A 57 -13.33 -5.15 6.69
N ALA A 58 -12.18 -5.57 6.16
CA ALA A 58 -12.11 -6.46 5.01
C ALA A 58 -12.70 -7.85 5.33
N THR A 59 -12.40 -8.38 6.51
CA THR A 59 -13.00 -9.62 7.02
C THR A 59 -14.51 -9.49 7.11
N GLN A 60 -15.02 -8.39 7.65
CA GLN A 60 -16.47 -8.17 7.79
C GLN A 60 -17.17 -8.13 6.43
N TRP A 61 -16.64 -7.38 5.46
CA TRP A 61 -17.23 -7.31 4.13
C TRP A 61 -17.18 -8.66 3.41
N SER A 62 -16.07 -9.40 3.54
CA SER A 62 -15.97 -10.77 3.01
C SER A 62 -16.99 -11.71 3.68
N SER A 63 -17.22 -11.56 4.98
CA SER A 63 -18.27 -12.31 5.70
C SER A 63 -19.64 -12.03 5.14
N SER A 64 -20.01 -10.76 4.94
CA SER A 64 -21.31 -10.39 4.37
C SER A 64 -21.46 -10.91 2.94
N GLU A 65 -20.41 -10.83 2.12
CA GLU A 65 -20.45 -11.35 0.75
C GLU A 65 -20.67 -12.86 0.68
N ILE A 66 -19.93 -13.62 1.49
CA ILE A 66 -20.03 -15.09 1.55
C ILE A 66 -21.37 -15.52 2.13
N GLU A 67 -21.82 -14.85 3.19
CA GLU A 67 -23.13 -15.11 3.78
C GLU A 67 -24.26 -14.87 2.79
N GLU A 68 -24.22 -13.76 2.05
CA GLU A 68 -25.24 -13.45 1.05
C GLU A 68 -25.22 -14.44 -0.12
N LYS A 69 -24.02 -14.85 -0.57
CA LYS A 69 -23.85 -15.92 -1.57
C LYS A 69 -24.53 -17.21 -1.13
N TRP A 70 -24.24 -17.64 0.09
CA TRP A 70 -24.82 -18.85 0.65
C TRP A 70 -26.33 -18.72 0.82
N ARG A 71 -26.82 -17.57 1.31
CA ARG A 71 -28.25 -17.29 1.52
C ARG A 71 -29.04 -17.46 0.22
N ILE A 72 -28.58 -16.84 -0.88
CA ILE A 72 -29.23 -16.94 -2.20
C ILE A 72 -29.31 -18.40 -2.67
N ARG A 73 -28.22 -19.17 -2.49
CA ARG A 73 -28.15 -20.57 -2.93
C ARG A 73 -29.02 -21.48 -2.08
N ALA A 74 -29.03 -21.27 -0.76
CA ALA A 74 -29.85 -22.03 0.18
C ALA A 74 -31.35 -21.75 -0.05
N GLU A 75 -31.74 -20.48 -0.20
CA GLU A 75 -33.12 -20.09 -0.47
C GLU A 75 -33.65 -20.69 -1.77
N TRP A 76 -32.82 -20.73 -2.82
CA TRP A 76 -33.20 -21.40 -4.07
C TRP A 76 -33.35 -22.91 -3.88
N ALA A 77 -32.41 -23.56 -3.19
CA ALA A 77 -32.46 -25.01 -2.95
C ALA A 77 -33.69 -25.43 -2.12
N ASP A 78 -34.05 -24.64 -1.11
CA ASP A 78 -35.22 -24.88 -0.26
C ASP A 78 -36.55 -24.73 -1.05
N THR A 79 -36.57 -23.84 -2.04
CA THR A 79 -37.76 -23.59 -2.87
C THR A 79 -37.88 -24.54 -4.08
N HIS A 80 -36.78 -25.16 -4.52
CA HIS A 80 -36.73 -26.05 -5.69
C HIS A 80 -36.14 -27.43 -5.37
N PRO A 81 -36.63 -28.17 -4.36
CA PRO A 81 -36.02 -29.44 -3.94
C PRO A 81 -36.07 -30.53 -5.02
N ALA A 82 -37.07 -30.48 -5.92
CA ALA A 82 -37.20 -31.41 -7.02
C ALA A 82 -36.18 -31.19 -8.14
N GLU A 83 -35.58 -29.99 -8.21
CA GLU A 83 -34.57 -29.61 -9.21
C GLU A 83 -33.14 -29.72 -8.65
N MET A 84 -33.01 -30.08 -7.37
CA MET A 84 -31.72 -30.13 -6.68
C MET A 84 -31.06 -31.49 -6.88
N THR A 85 -29.82 -31.48 -7.37
CA THR A 85 -29.00 -32.68 -7.54
C THR A 85 -28.24 -33.00 -6.26
N GLU A 86 -27.84 -34.26 -6.08
CA GLU A 86 -26.99 -34.69 -4.95
C GLU A 86 -25.67 -33.88 -4.91
N GLN A 87 -25.05 -33.66 -6.07
CA GLN A 87 -23.87 -32.80 -6.20
C GLN A 87 -24.15 -31.35 -5.79
N GLY A 88 -25.34 -30.82 -6.09
CA GLY A 88 -25.77 -29.49 -5.66
C GLY A 88 -25.85 -29.40 -4.13
N TYR A 89 -26.39 -30.42 -3.46
CA TYR A 89 -26.47 -30.46 -1.99
C TYR A 89 -25.09 -30.55 -1.33
N GLU A 90 -24.19 -31.35 -1.89
CA GLU A 90 -22.80 -31.42 -1.42
C GLU A 90 -22.11 -30.06 -1.57
N ALA A 91 -22.25 -29.41 -2.73
CA ALA A 91 -21.69 -28.08 -2.98
C ALA A 91 -22.23 -27.03 -2.01
N LEU A 92 -23.54 -27.03 -1.75
CA LEU A 92 -24.17 -26.11 -0.79
C LEU A 92 -23.69 -26.35 0.65
N THR A 93 -23.43 -27.60 1.02
CA THR A 93 -22.91 -27.97 2.34
C THR A 93 -21.47 -27.47 2.52
N VAL A 94 -20.61 -27.68 1.53
CA VAL A 94 -19.23 -27.18 1.53
C VAL A 94 -19.21 -25.64 1.57
N ASP A 95 -20.08 -24.99 0.81
CA ASP A 95 -20.22 -23.53 0.82
C ASP A 95 -20.70 -23.01 2.19
N GLY A 96 -21.56 -23.77 2.87
CA GLY A 96 -21.96 -23.50 4.25
C GLY A 96 -20.77 -23.52 5.22
N ALA A 97 -19.82 -24.45 5.05
CA ALA A 97 -18.59 -24.46 5.83
C ALA A 97 -17.69 -23.25 5.53
N ASN A 98 -17.68 -22.79 4.26
CA ASN A 98 -16.91 -21.63 3.84
C ASN A 98 -17.37 -20.31 4.49
N ARG A 99 -18.58 -20.24 5.06
CA ARG A 99 -19.07 -19.07 5.83
C ARG A 99 -18.17 -18.70 7.00
N THR A 100 -17.45 -19.67 7.58
CA THR A 100 -16.57 -19.43 8.73
C THR A 100 -15.11 -19.26 8.33
N LEU A 101 -14.59 -20.14 7.47
CA LEU A 101 -13.18 -20.12 7.06
C LEU A 101 -12.88 -19.04 6.01
N GLY A 102 -13.81 -18.80 5.08
CA GLY A 102 -13.63 -17.86 3.99
C GLY A 102 -13.27 -16.45 4.48
N PRO A 103 -14.06 -15.84 5.38
CA PRO A 103 -13.78 -14.48 5.87
C PRO A 103 -12.41 -14.36 6.54
N LEU A 104 -11.96 -15.40 7.26
CA LEU A 104 -10.64 -15.43 7.89
C LEU A 104 -9.51 -15.46 6.85
N ILE A 105 -9.67 -16.24 5.78
CA ILE A 105 -8.69 -16.32 4.68
C ILE A 105 -8.59 -14.97 3.97
N TYR A 106 -9.73 -14.36 3.62
CA TYR A 106 -9.75 -13.05 2.95
C TYR A 106 -9.21 -11.93 3.84
N GLY A 107 -9.51 -11.95 5.14
CA GLY A 107 -8.95 -11.05 6.13
C GLY A 107 -7.43 -11.18 6.25
N PHE A 108 -6.92 -12.42 6.34
CA PHE A 108 -5.50 -12.70 6.35
C PHE A 108 -4.81 -12.22 5.06
N GLN A 109 -5.41 -12.48 3.90
CA GLN A 109 -4.92 -11.99 2.61
C GLN A 109 -4.85 -10.46 2.56
N ALA A 110 -5.88 -9.76 3.03
CA ALA A 110 -5.88 -8.30 3.13
C ALA A 110 -4.75 -7.82 4.06
N GLY A 111 -4.54 -8.51 5.18
CA GLY A 111 -3.44 -8.24 6.11
C GLY A 111 -2.07 -8.33 5.44
N LEU A 112 -1.81 -9.39 4.68
CA LEU A 112 -0.57 -9.54 3.91
C LEU A 112 -0.39 -8.41 2.89
N ILE A 113 -1.45 -8.03 2.17
CA ILE A 113 -1.42 -6.92 1.22
C ILE A 113 -1.03 -5.62 1.92
N PHE A 114 -1.71 -5.27 3.02
CA PHE A 114 -1.45 -4.02 3.73
C PHE A 114 -0.05 -3.99 4.38
N VAL A 115 0.42 -5.11 4.93
CA VAL A 115 1.78 -5.25 5.45
C VAL A 115 2.81 -5.08 4.33
N GLY A 116 2.60 -5.75 3.19
CA GLY A 116 3.46 -5.62 2.02
C GLY A 116 3.55 -4.18 1.52
N VAL A 117 2.40 -3.51 1.37
CA VAL A 117 2.34 -2.09 0.99
C VAL A 117 3.07 -1.21 2.00
N ALA A 118 2.85 -1.43 3.30
CA ALA A 118 3.52 -0.66 4.35
C ALA A 118 5.05 -0.86 4.32
N ALA A 119 5.52 -2.07 4.03
CA ALA A 119 6.94 -2.39 3.88
C ALA A 119 7.55 -1.72 2.64
N VAL A 120 6.87 -1.78 1.48
CA VAL A 120 7.31 -1.10 0.25
C VAL A 120 7.42 0.41 0.48
N LEU A 121 6.40 1.04 1.09
CA LEU A 121 6.43 2.46 1.44
C LEU A 121 7.55 2.81 2.42
N PHE A 122 7.92 1.89 3.32
CA PHE A 122 9.06 2.07 4.22
C PHE A 122 10.39 2.04 3.46
N VAL A 123 10.58 1.09 2.55
CA VAL A 123 11.79 0.97 1.71
C VAL A 123 11.95 2.19 0.80
N ILE A 124 10.89 2.63 0.12
CA ILE A 124 10.89 3.82 -0.73
C ILE A 124 11.38 5.04 0.07
N ARG A 125 10.86 5.22 1.29
CA ARG A 125 11.28 6.34 2.14
C ARG A 125 12.75 6.25 2.55
N LEU A 126 13.25 5.04 2.81
CA LEU A 126 14.66 4.84 3.13
C LEU A 126 15.55 5.18 1.93
N ALA A 127 15.15 4.80 0.72
CA ALA A 127 15.86 5.14 -0.51
C ALA A 127 15.92 6.66 -0.74
N ILE A 128 14.79 7.37 -0.58
CA ILE A 128 14.73 8.83 -0.71
C ILE A 128 15.64 9.52 0.32
N ARG A 129 15.67 9.04 1.57
CA ARG A 129 16.56 9.61 2.60
C ARG A 129 18.05 9.35 2.35
N LYS A 130 18.38 8.26 1.64
CA LYS A 130 19.75 7.86 1.33
C LYS A 130 20.30 8.49 0.05
N GLN A 131 19.50 9.24 -0.72
CA GLN A 131 20.02 10.03 -1.83
C GLN A 131 20.76 11.24 -1.25
N PRO A 132 22.11 11.30 -1.27
CA PRO A 132 22.80 12.55 -1.04
C PRO A 132 22.33 13.50 -2.14
N MET A 133 21.88 14.70 -1.76
CA MET A 133 21.87 15.81 -2.72
C MET A 133 23.29 15.88 -3.28
N LYS A 134 23.46 15.59 -4.58
CA LYS A 134 24.67 16.04 -5.27
C LYS A 134 24.69 17.56 -5.05
N PRO A 135 25.73 18.13 -4.42
CA PRO A 135 25.88 19.57 -4.46
C PRO A 135 25.85 19.95 -5.93
N LEU A 136 24.98 20.90 -6.28
CA LEU A 136 25.07 21.59 -7.54
C LEU A 136 26.51 22.05 -7.63
N VAL A 137 27.28 21.48 -8.54
CA VAL A 137 28.68 21.85 -8.76
C VAL A 137 28.63 23.34 -9.04
N GLU A 138 29.03 24.16 -8.07
CA GLU A 138 29.35 25.56 -8.30
C GLU A 138 30.32 25.56 -9.48
N ALA A 139 29.92 26.24 -10.56
CA ALA A 139 30.80 26.47 -11.68
C ALA A 139 32.12 27.05 -11.13
N PRO A 140 33.29 26.47 -11.47
CA PRO A 140 34.55 27.04 -11.01
C PRO A 140 34.68 28.47 -11.54
N PRO A 141 35.21 29.41 -10.74
CA PRO A 141 35.44 30.77 -11.22
C PRO A 141 36.36 30.69 -12.44
N GLU A 142 35.95 31.32 -13.54
CA GLU A 142 36.81 31.56 -14.69
C GLU A 142 38.06 32.28 -14.21
N ILE A 143 39.18 31.56 -14.18
CA ILE A 143 40.51 32.11 -14.00
C ILE A 143 40.87 32.77 -15.33
N GLU A 144 40.62 34.07 -15.44
CA GLU A 144 41.23 34.90 -16.49
C GLU A 144 42.75 34.82 -16.34
N THR A 145 43.36 34.05 -17.22
CA THR A 145 44.80 33.94 -17.37
C THR A 145 45.20 34.93 -18.46
N GLU A 146 45.52 36.16 -18.08
CA GLU A 146 46.22 37.10 -18.98
C GLU A 146 47.71 37.18 -18.64
N VAL A 147 48.49 36.66 -19.59
CA VAL A 147 49.74 37.22 -20.11
C VAL A 147 50.97 37.24 -19.18
N ALA A 148 51.86 36.29 -19.45
CA ALA A 148 53.27 36.40 -19.12
C ALA A 148 53.95 37.46 -19.99
N THR A 149 54.50 38.50 -19.36
CA THR A 149 55.66 39.23 -19.91
C THR A 149 56.49 39.86 -18.78
N ASP A 150 57.76 39.50 -18.79
CA ASP A 150 58.96 40.26 -18.39
C ASP A 150 59.31 40.51 -16.91
N LEU A 151 60.45 39.92 -16.54
CA LEU A 151 61.36 40.33 -15.47
C LEU A 151 61.77 41.81 -15.65
N HIS A 152 61.59 42.63 -14.62
CA HIS A 152 62.64 43.54 -14.15
C HIS A 152 62.36 44.06 -12.72
N THR A 153 63.41 44.06 -11.91
CA THR A 153 63.58 44.65 -10.58
C THR A 153 63.14 46.12 -10.47
N SER A 154 62.54 46.54 -9.33
CA SER A 154 62.89 47.78 -8.59
C SER A 154 61.85 48.15 -7.51
N ASP A 155 62.35 48.24 -6.27
CA ASP A 155 62.11 49.23 -5.21
C ASP A 155 60.69 49.61 -4.70
N ASN A 156 60.46 49.16 -3.46
CA ASN A 156 59.49 49.62 -2.47
C ASN A 156 59.65 51.11 -2.07
N PRO A 157 58.56 51.85 -1.79
CA PRO A 157 58.66 52.94 -0.80
C PRO A 157 57.49 53.10 0.21
N TYR A 158 56.48 52.23 0.29
CA TYR A 158 55.28 52.51 1.13
C TYR A 158 54.74 51.36 1.98
N HIS A 159 55.62 50.59 2.63
CA HIS A 159 55.21 49.72 3.74
C HIS A 159 55.44 50.40 5.10
N PRO A 160 54.39 50.76 5.86
CA PRO A 160 54.55 51.11 7.28
C PRO A 160 54.83 49.83 8.12
N PRO A 161 55.63 49.95 9.19
CA PRO A 161 56.13 48.82 9.96
C PRO A 161 55.03 48.09 10.73
N ALA A 162 55.09 46.76 10.75
CA ALA A 162 54.29 45.92 11.61
C ALA A 162 54.88 45.96 13.03
N ASP A 163 54.19 46.63 13.96
CA ASP A 163 54.56 46.55 15.38
C ASP A 163 54.20 45.17 15.93
N SER A 164 55.24 44.54 16.49
CA SER A 164 55.20 43.28 17.22
C SER A 164 55.60 43.58 18.67
N ALA A 165 54.64 43.52 19.61
CA ALA A 165 54.81 43.20 21.03
C ALA A 165 53.44 43.06 21.71
#